data_AF-A0A9Q0ICI4-F1
#
_entry.id   AF-A0A9Q0ICI4-F1
#
_cell.length_a   1.000
_cell.length_b   1.000
_cell.length_c   1.000
_cell.angle_alpha   90.00
_cell.angle_beta   90.00
_cell.angle_gamma   90.00
#
_symmetry.space_group_name_H-M   'P 1'
#
loop_
_entity.id
_entity.type
_entity.pdbx_description
1 polymer ?
#
loop_
_entity_poly.entity_id
_entity_poly.type
_entity_poly.pdbx_seq_one_letter_code
_entity_poly.pdbx_strand_id
1 'polypeptide(L)'
;MKPVMEIVNYIRTHVLNHRQFKNLIAEPDQGLPGDLPLHCTVRWLSKSKVLSRFSELLNAVKLFMEEKDKNYPELSDPKWIMDLAFLVDMLCNLDRLNLALQSCVC
;
A
#
# COMPACT_ATOMS: atom_id res chain seq x y z
N MET A 1 3.66 -5.27 8.79
CA MET A 1 3.89 -3.82 8.55
C MET A 1 5.32 -3.46 8.14
N LYS A 2 6.38 -3.92 8.82
CA LYS A 2 7.77 -3.56 8.44
C LYS A 2 8.10 -3.83 6.95
N PRO A 3 7.78 -5.01 6.37
CA PRO A 3 8.06 -5.26 4.96
C PRO A 3 7.35 -4.28 4.03
N VAL A 4 6.06 -4.00 4.29
CA VAL A 4 5.29 -3.00 3.53
C VAL A 4 5.99 -1.64 3.54
N MET A 5 6.40 -1.14 4.70
CA MET A 5 7.04 0.18 4.80
C MET A 5 8.39 0.22 4.08
N GLU A 6 9.19 -0.84 4.17
CA GLU A 6 10.48 -0.93 3.49
C GLU A 6 10.31 -0.94 1.96
N ILE A 7 9.36 -1.72 1.46
CA ILE A 7 9.01 -1.80 0.04
C ILE A 7 8.49 -0.45 -0.46
N VAL A 8 7.53 0.16 0.26
CA VAL A 8 6.99 1.49 -0.06
C VAL A 8 8.11 2.52 -0.12
N ASN A 9 8.98 2.54 0.90
CA ASN A 9 10.09 3.48 0.95
C ASN A 9 11.04 3.27 -0.23
N TYR A 10 11.40 2.03 -0.54
CA TYR A 10 12.27 1.71 -1.68
C TYR A 10 11.69 2.15 -3.04
N ILE A 11 10.37 2.00 -3.24
CA ILE A 11 9.69 2.47 -4.45
C ILE A 11 9.69 4.00 -4.49
N ARG A 12 9.39 4.66 -3.35
CA ARG A 12 9.04 6.08 -3.31
C ARG A 12 10.22 7.03 -3.09
N THR A 13 11.31 6.60 -2.46
CA THR A 13 12.48 7.49 -2.22
C THR A 13 13.37 7.63 -3.44
N HIS A 14 13.37 6.64 -4.33
CA HIS A 14 14.17 6.66 -5.56
C HIS A 14 13.30 7.09 -6.74
N VAL A 15 13.60 8.27 -7.32
CA VAL A 15 12.82 8.87 -8.42
C VAL A 15 12.64 7.92 -9.60
N LEU A 16 13.70 7.19 -9.98
CA LEU A 16 13.63 6.21 -11.06
C LEU A 16 12.69 5.05 -10.74
N ASN A 17 12.78 4.50 -9.52
CA ASN A 17 11.90 3.41 -9.08
C ASN A 17 10.44 3.87 -9.05
N HIS A 18 10.18 5.07 -8.54
CA HIS A 18 8.83 5.63 -8.49
C HIS A 18 8.24 5.79 -9.90
N ARG A 19 9.02 6.32 -10.85
CA ARG A 19 8.60 6.47 -12.24
C ARG A 19 8.33 5.11 -12.91
N GLN A 20 9.22 4.15 -12.72
CA GLN A 20 9.06 2.81 -13.32
C GLN A 20 7.85 2.08 -12.74
N PHE A 21 7.67 2.14 -11.42
CA PHE A 21 6.49 1.59 -10.75
C PHE A 21 5.21 2.27 -11.22
N LYS A 22 5.22 3.60 -11.39
CA LYS A 22 4.10 4.34 -11.98
C LYS A 22 3.75 3.89 -13.38
N ASN A 23 4.75 3.67 -14.23
CA ASN A 23 4.51 3.17 -15.58
C ASN A 23 3.92 1.75 -15.56
N LEU A 24 4.36 0.91 -14.62
CA LEU A 24 3.84 -0.45 -14.45
C LEU A 24 2.35 -0.46 -14.07
N ILE A 25 1.93 0.45 -13.19
CA ILE A 25 0.52 0.53 -12.72
C ILE A 25 -0.37 1.41 -13.60
N ALA A 26 0.20 2.13 -14.58
CA ALA A 26 -0.54 3.04 -15.46
C ALA A 26 -1.27 2.34 -16.61
N GLU A 27 -1.29 1.00 -16.64
CA GLU A 27 -2.06 0.26 -17.65
C GLU A 27 -3.56 0.63 -17.55
N PRO A 28 -4.15 1.19 -18.62
CA PRO A 28 -5.41 1.93 -18.55
C PRO A 28 -6.66 1.08 -18.26
N ASP A 29 -6.55 -0.25 -18.29
CA ASP A 29 -7.70 -1.16 -18.20
C ASP A 29 -7.90 -1.81 -16.81
N GLN A 30 -7.03 -1.54 -15.83
CA GLN A 30 -7.03 -2.30 -14.57
C GLN A 30 -7.72 -1.61 -13.38
N GLY A 31 -8.18 -0.36 -13.52
CA GLY A 31 -8.83 0.39 -12.42
C GLY A 31 -7.96 0.57 -11.17
N LEU A 32 -6.65 0.38 -11.30
CA LEU A 32 -5.71 0.40 -10.20
C LEU A 32 -5.45 1.83 -9.70
N PRO A 33 -5.07 1.99 -8.42
CA PRO A 33 -4.63 3.28 -7.90
C PRO A 33 -3.43 3.82 -8.68
N GLY A 34 -3.46 5.11 -9.04
CA GLY A 34 -2.38 5.73 -9.83
C GLY A 34 -1.05 5.94 -9.09
N ASP A 35 -0.97 5.63 -7.79
CA ASP A 35 0.26 5.74 -7.01
C ASP A 35 0.19 5.04 -5.64
N LEU A 36 1.38 4.72 -5.09
CA LEU A 36 1.57 4.25 -3.71
C LEU A 36 1.93 5.44 -2.80
N PRO A 37 1.16 5.79 -1.76
CA PRO A 37 1.48 6.94 -0.93
C PRO A 37 2.74 6.72 -0.08
N LEU A 38 3.56 7.76 0.10
CA LEU A 38 4.74 7.70 0.99
C LEU A 38 4.35 7.97 2.45
N HIS A 39 3.57 9.02 2.72
CA HIS A 39 3.08 9.41 4.06
C HIS A 39 1.87 10.36 3.97
N CYS A 40 1.05 10.40 5.03
CA CYS A 40 0.06 11.45 5.32
C CYS A 40 0.31 12.05 6.71
N THR A 41 -0.19 13.28 6.93
CA THR A 41 0.08 14.10 8.13
C THR A 41 -0.44 13.50 9.44
N VAL A 42 -1.50 12.68 9.39
CA VAL A 42 -2.04 11.99 10.58
C VAL A 42 -1.41 10.60 10.69
N ARG A 43 -0.58 10.38 11.73
CA ARG A 43 0.36 9.24 11.83
C ARG A 43 -0.27 7.84 11.72
N TRP A 44 -1.50 7.64 12.22
CA TRP A 44 -2.17 6.33 12.15
C TRP A 44 -3.01 6.18 10.87
N LEU A 45 -3.79 7.20 10.49
CA LEU A 45 -4.52 7.25 9.20
C LEU A 45 -3.57 7.12 8.00
N SER A 46 -2.37 7.67 8.11
CA SER A 46 -1.32 7.53 7.09
C SER A 46 -0.95 6.06 6.87
N LYS A 47 -0.87 5.27 7.93
CA LYS A 47 -0.49 3.86 7.81
C LYS A 47 -1.64 3.05 7.23
N SER A 48 -2.88 3.35 7.61
CA SER A 48 -4.08 2.77 6.99
C SER A 48 -4.10 2.97 5.48
N LYS A 49 -3.96 4.22 5.01
CA LYS A 49 -3.95 4.54 3.58
C LYS A 49 -2.81 3.84 2.82
N VAL A 50 -1.61 3.78 3.41
CA VAL A 50 -0.48 3.07 2.79
C VAL A 50 -0.75 1.57 2.69
N LEU A 51 -1.27 0.94 3.75
CA LEU A 51 -1.58 -0.49 3.76
C LEU A 51 -2.69 -0.85 2.77
N SER A 52 -3.76 -0.05 2.72
CA SER A 52 -4.87 -0.23 1.76
C SER A 52 -4.36 -0.14 0.31
N ARG A 53 -3.63 0.93 -0.04
CA ARG A 53 -3.06 1.08 -1.39
C ARG A 53 -2.05 0.00 -1.74
N PHE A 54 -1.23 -0.40 -0.77
CA PHE A 54 -0.28 -1.49 -0.96
C PHE A 54 -0.98 -2.82 -1.25
N SER A 55 -2.08 -3.11 -0.54
CA SER A 55 -2.87 -4.33 -0.77
C SER A 55 -3.55 -4.32 -2.13
N GLU A 56 -4.10 -3.18 -2.57
CA GLU A 56 -4.69 -3.01 -3.90
C GLU A 56 -3.66 -3.22 -5.02
N LEU A 57 -2.41 -2.79 -4.79
CA LEU A 57 -1.30 -2.88 -5.74
C LEU A 57 -0.43 -4.12 -5.52
N LEU A 58 -0.83 -5.09 -4.69
CA LEU A 58 0.04 -6.18 -4.24
C LEU A 58 0.68 -6.95 -5.41
N ASN A 59 -0.08 -7.24 -6.46
CA ASN A 59 0.43 -7.95 -7.64
C ASN A 59 1.46 -7.12 -8.42
N ALA A 60 1.20 -5.82 -8.61
CA ALA A 60 2.16 -4.93 -9.25
C ALA A 60 3.43 -4.77 -8.40
N VAL A 61 3.29 -4.74 -7.06
CA VAL A 61 4.43 -4.72 -6.13
C VAL A 61 5.26 -5.99 -6.25
N LYS A 62 4.62 -7.18 -6.30
CA LYS A 62 5.33 -8.46 -6.52
C LYS A 62 6.17 -8.42 -7.78
N LEU A 63 5.52 -8.12 -8.91
CA LEU A 63 6.17 -8.07 -10.21
C LEU A 63 7.33 -7.06 -10.22
N PHE A 64 7.12 -5.87 -9.67
CA PHE A 64 8.16 -4.84 -9.61
C PHE A 64 9.34 -5.27 -8.73
N MET A 65 9.12 -5.97 -7.61
CA MET A 65 10.21 -6.45 -6.75
C MET A 65 10.99 -7.59 -7.40
N GLU A 66 10.32 -8.47 -8.16
CA GLU A 66 10.95 -9.50 -8.99
C GLU A 66 11.83 -8.87 -10.08
N GLU A 67 11.33 -7.86 -10.82
CA GLU A 67 12.12 -7.12 -11.82
C GLU A 67 13.35 -6.42 -11.24
N LYS A 68 13.30 -6.06 -9.95
CA LYS A 68 14.39 -5.42 -9.22
C LYS A 68 15.33 -6.39 -8.51
N ASP A 69 15.13 -7.70 -8.69
CA ASP A 69 15.86 -8.76 -8.01
C ASP A 69 15.87 -8.57 -6.47
N LYS A 70 14.73 -8.12 -5.93
CA LYS A 70 14.53 -7.90 -4.50
C LYS A 70 13.57 -8.92 -3.93
N ASN A 71 14.11 -9.86 -3.17
CA ASN A 71 13.33 -10.92 -2.57
C ASN A 71 12.66 -10.47 -1.27
N TYR A 72 11.34 -10.56 -1.22
CA TYR A 72 10.51 -10.42 -0.02
C TYR A 72 9.63 -11.66 0.10
N PRO A 73 10.03 -12.68 0.88
CA PRO A 73 9.29 -13.94 1.03
C PRO A 73 7.83 -13.74 1.46
N GLU A 74 7.56 -12.69 2.23
CA GLU A 74 6.23 -12.31 2.69
C GLU A 74 5.25 -12.06 1.54
N LEU A 75 5.72 -11.59 0.39
CA LEU A 75 4.87 -11.35 -0.77
C LEU A 75 4.37 -12.65 -1.41
N SER A 76 4.98 -13.79 -1.10
CA SER A 76 4.56 -15.11 -1.59
C SER A 76 3.97 -15.99 -0.50
N ASP A 77 4.00 -15.57 0.77
CA ASP A 77 3.41 -16.30 1.89
C ASP A 77 1.88 -16.04 1.97
N PRO A 78 1.03 -17.06 1.72
CA PRO A 78 -0.42 -16.90 1.78
C PRO A 78 -0.92 -16.45 3.15
N LYS A 79 -0.26 -16.87 4.24
CA LYS A 79 -0.64 -16.46 5.59
C LYS A 79 -0.38 -14.98 5.81
N TRP A 80 0.79 -14.50 5.40
CA TRP A 80 1.14 -13.08 5.51
C TRP A 80 0.20 -12.20 4.68
N ILE A 81 -0.15 -12.64 3.46
CA ILE A 81 -1.11 -11.94 2.60
C ILE A 81 -2.49 -11.88 3.26
N MET A 82 -2.95 -12.98 3.87
CA MET A 82 -4.21 -13.01 4.60
C MET A 82 -4.20 -12.09 5.82
N ASP A 83 -3.12 -12.10 6.60
CA ASP A 83 -2.93 -11.21 7.75
C ASP A 83 -2.92 -9.73 7.32
N LEU A 84 -2.33 -9.43 6.16
CA LEU A 84 -2.36 -8.09 5.57
C LEU A 84 -3.79 -7.68 5.19
N ALA A 85 -4.52 -8.54 4.49
CA ALA A 85 -5.91 -8.26 4.09
C ALA A 85 -6.80 -8.03 5.30
N PHE A 86 -6.70 -8.89 6.32
CA PHE A 86 -7.43 -8.73 7.58
C PHE A 86 -7.12 -7.39 8.27
N LEU A 87 -5.84 -7.01 8.31
CA LEU A 87 -5.42 -5.73 8.88
C LEU A 87 -5.98 -4.54 8.10
N VAL A 88 -5.97 -4.59 6.76
CA VAL A 88 -6.55 -3.55 5.91
C VAL A 88 -8.04 -3.41 6.16
N ASP A 89 -8.79 -4.50 6.24
CA ASP A 89 -10.22 -4.47 6.53
C ASP A 89 -10.52 -3.85 7.90
N MET A 90 -9.76 -4.21 8.94
CA MET A 90 -9.91 -3.59 10.25
C MET A 90 -9.60 -2.08 10.21
N LEU A 91 -8.53 -1.67 9.53
CA LEU A 91 -8.15 -0.27 9.41
C LEU A 91 -9.19 0.55 8.63
N CYS A 92 -9.77 -0.01 7.56
CA CYS A 92 -10.88 0.60 6.84
C CYS A 92 -12.10 0.82 7.74
N ASN A 93 -12.44 -0.14 8.61
CA ASN A 93 -13.53 0.03 9.57
C ASN A 93 -13.24 1.13 10.60
N LEU A 94 -12.00 1.21 11.11
CA LEU A 94 -11.56 2.26 12.03
C LEU A 94 -11.57 3.63 11.36
N ASP A 95 -11.14 3.74 10.11
CA ASP A 95 -11.17 4.99 9.34
C ASP A 95 -12.60 5.48 9.16
N ARG A 96 -13.55 4.58 8.85
CA ARG A 96 -14.98 4.90 8.76
C ARG A 96 -15.55 5.39 10.10
N LEU A 97 -15.20 4.71 11.19
CA LEU A 97 -15.61 5.12 12.54
C LEU A 97 -15.05 6.51 12.89
N ASN A 98 -13.77 6.75 12.59
CA ASN A 98 -13.13 8.03 12.85
C ASN A 98 -13.79 9.16 12.05
N LEU A 99 -14.12 8.94 10.77
CA LEU A 99 -14.86 9.92 9.97
C LEU A 99 -16.24 10.19 10.54
N ALA A 100 -16.97 9.16 10.98
CA ALA A 100 -18.28 9.32 11.61
C ALA A 100 -18.20 10.13 12.91
N LEU A 101 -17.22 9.84 13.77
CA LEU A 101 -17.00 10.54 15.02
C LEU A 101 -16.56 12.00 14.82
N GLN A 102 -15.65 12.25 13.87
CA GLN A 102 -15.21 13.61 13.54
C GLN A 102 -16.32 14.44 12.89
N SER A 103 -17.24 13.81 12.17
CA SER A 103 -18.42 14.49 11.59
C SER A 103 -19.52 14.77 12.62
N CYS A 104 -19.49 14.14 13.80
CA CYS A 104 -20.40 14.39 14.92
C CYS A 104 -19.92 15.50 15.87
N VAL A 105 -18.73 16.06 15.67
CA VAL A 105 -18.24 17.23 16.44
C VAL A 105 -18.32 18.46 15.54
N CYS A 106 -19.52 19.00 15.41
CA CYS A 106 -19.81 20.36 14.98
C CYS A 106 -20.75 20.99 16.01
#